data_AF-A0A7V5P2Y8-F1
#
_entry.id   AF-A0A7V5P2Y8-F1
#
_cell.length_a   1.000
_cell.length_b   1.000
_cell.length_c   1.000
_cell.angle_alpha   90.00
_cell.angle_beta   90.00
_cell.angle_gamma   90.00
#
_symmetry.space_group_name_H-M   'P 1'
#
loop_
_entity.id
_entity.type
_entity.pdbx_description
1 polymer ?
#
loop_
_entity_poly.entity_id
_entity_poly.type
_entity_poly.pdbx_seq_one_letter_code
_entity_poly.pdbx_strand_id
1 'polypeptide(L)'
;MSCFITNSSQGELSERIKTLISASRELKFLVGFFYFSGLRELYEGLKNNQNVIMKVLVGLNVDRTNYGLIEYADPETSLTDNERTQRFFESIKKS
;
A
#
# COMPACT_ATOMS: atom_id res chain seq x y z
N MET A 1 -3.67 -29.60 10.75
CA MET A 1 -2.99 -28.36 10.33
C MET A 1 -3.98 -27.23 10.54
N SER A 2 -3.74 -26.32 11.49
CA SER A 2 -4.65 -25.20 11.71
C SER A 2 -4.47 -24.19 10.57
N CYS A 3 -5.58 -23.78 9.96
CA CYS A 3 -5.59 -22.72 8.95
C CYS A 3 -5.97 -21.37 9.57
N PHE A 4 -5.96 -21.28 10.90
CA PHE A 4 -6.39 -20.10 11.63
C PHE A 4 -5.19 -19.22 11.95
N ILE A 5 -5.28 -17.94 11.58
CA ILE A 5 -4.21 -16.95 11.74
C ILE A 5 -4.73 -15.88 12.69
N THR A 6 -4.02 -15.67 13.79
CA THR A 6 -4.40 -14.71 14.84
C THR A 6 -3.39 -13.59 15.00
N ASN A 7 -2.30 -13.56 14.22
CA ASN A 7 -1.15 -12.67 14.44
C ASN A 7 -0.60 -12.78 15.87
N SER A 8 -0.58 -14.00 16.40
CA SER A 8 0.01 -14.33 17.70
C SER A 8 0.89 -15.57 17.54
N SER A 9 1.19 -16.28 18.62
CA SER A 9 2.08 -17.46 18.69
C SER A 9 1.85 -18.56 17.62
N GLN A 10 0.76 -18.51 16.84
CA GLN A 10 0.41 -19.45 15.77
C GLN A 10 0.61 -18.89 14.35
N GLY A 11 1.42 -17.83 14.19
CA GLY A 11 1.86 -17.29 12.91
C GLY A 11 1.19 -15.98 12.50
N GLU A 12 1.90 -15.22 11.69
CA GLU A 12 1.46 -13.91 11.21
C GLU A 12 0.83 -13.99 9.82
N LEU A 13 -0.20 -13.17 9.60
CA LEU A 13 -0.85 -13.00 8.30
C LEU A 13 0.15 -12.46 7.26
N SER A 14 1.07 -11.60 7.69
CA SER A 14 2.15 -11.03 6.88
C SER A 14 2.99 -12.13 6.21
N GLU A 15 3.48 -13.08 6.99
CA GLU A 15 4.31 -14.21 6.55
C GLU A 15 3.53 -15.16 5.65
N ARG A 16 2.26 -15.41 5.98
CA ARG A 16 1.40 -16.25 5.15
C ARG A 16 1.20 -15.62 3.77
N ILE A 17 0.93 -14.32 3.71
CA ILE A 17 0.75 -13.60 2.44
C ILE A 17 2.03 -13.65 1.60
N LYS A 18 3.20 -13.41 2.19
CA LYS A 18 4.49 -13.54 1.49
C LYS A 18 4.71 -14.93 0.91
N THR A 19 4.40 -15.97 1.68
CA THR A 19 4.48 -17.37 1.24
C THR A 19 3.52 -17.67 0.08
N LEU A 20 2.31 -17.11 0.12
CA LEU A 20 1.34 -17.27 -0.97
C LEU A 20 1.80 -16.55 -2.24
N ILE A 21 2.39 -15.35 -2.12
CA ILE A 21 2.91 -14.59 -3.26
C ILE A 21 4.08 -15.32 -3.94
N SER A 22 4.97 -15.95 -3.18
CA SER A 22 6.09 -16.69 -3.77
C SER A 22 5.66 -17.99 -4.46
N ALA A 23 4.60 -18.64 -3.95
CA ALA A 23 4.14 -19.93 -4.46
C ALA A 23 3.04 -19.85 -5.54
N SER A 24 2.51 -18.67 -5.84
CA SER A 24 1.32 -18.51 -6.70
C SER A 24 1.64 -17.74 -8.00
N ARG A 25 0.93 -18.09 -9.08
CA ARG A 25 0.89 -17.28 -10.33
C ARG A 25 -0.19 -16.21 -10.31
N GLU A 26 -1.31 -16.47 -9.65
CA GLU A 26 -2.43 -15.52 -9.52
C GLU A 26 -2.98 -15.59 -8.09
N LEU A 27 -3.24 -14.44 -7.50
CA LEU A 27 -3.85 -14.29 -6.18
C LEU A 27 -5.07 -13.37 -6.27
N LYS A 28 -6.18 -13.82 -5.69
CA LYS A 28 -7.45 -13.08 -5.66
C LYS A 28 -7.87 -12.89 -4.21
N PHE A 29 -7.97 -11.63 -3.80
CA PHE A 29 -8.39 -11.25 -2.45
C PHE A 29 -9.77 -10.60 -2.51
N LEU A 30 -10.64 -11.02 -1.60
CA LEU A 30 -11.90 -10.36 -1.30
C LEU A 30 -11.83 -9.89 0.13
N VAL A 31 -11.82 -8.57 0.33
CA VAL A 31 -11.66 -7.97 1.67
C VAL A 31 -12.76 -6.96 1.92
N GLY A 32 -13.22 -6.85 3.17
CA GLY A 32 -14.13 -5.78 3.56
C GLY A 32 -13.43 -4.43 3.51
N PHE A 33 -12.26 -4.33 4.13
CA PHE A 33 -11.48 -3.10 4.27
C PHE A 33 -10.02 -3.33 3.87
N PHE A 34 -9.37 -2.30 3.32
CA PHE A 34 -7.95 -2.34 2.99
C PHE A 34 -7.25 -1.04 3.43
N TYR A 35 -6.19 -1.14 4.23
CA TYR A 35 -5.45 0.01 4.77
C TYR A 35 -4.02 0.06 4.22
N PHE A 36 -3.46 1.26 4.10
CA PHE A 36 -2.12 1.47 3.53
C PHE A 36 -1.02 0.71 4.26
N SER A 37 -1.17 0.49 5.58
CA SER A 37 -0.18 -0.26 6.35
C SER A 37 0.05 -1.66 5.80
N GLY A 38 -0.98 -2.34 5.29
CA GLY A 38 -0.85 -3.68 4.70
C GLY A 38 -0.34 -3.69 3.25
N LEU A 39 -0.24 -2.52 2.61
CA LEU A 39 0.23 -2.39 1.23
C LEU A 39 1.75 -2.59 1.15
N ARG A 40 2.49 -2.26 2.21
CA ARG A 40 3.95 -2.46 2.30
C ARG A 40 4.31 -3.95 2.20
N GLU A 41 3.61 -4.81 2.92
CA GLU A 41 3.86 -6.26 2.91
C GLU A 41 3.53 -6.88 1.55
N LEU A 42 2.46 -6.42 0.90
CA LEU A 42 2.13 -6.83 -0.47
C LEU A 42 3.20 -6.36 -1.45
N TYR A 43 3.60 -5.10 -1.37
CA TYR A 43 4.60 -4.49 -2.26
C TYR A 43 5.94 -5.24 -2.22
N GLU A 44 6.46 -5.52 -1.02
CA GLU A 44 7.70 -6.29 -0.88
C GLU A 44 7.57 -7.71 -1.45
N GLY A 45 6.41 -8.36 -1.28
CA GLY A 45 6.13 -9.66 -1.89
C GLY A 45 6.13 -9.60 -3.43
N LEU A 46 5.46 -8.60 -4.00
CA LEU A 46 5.33 -8.40 -5.44
C LEU A 46 6.68 -8.04 -6.09
N LYS A 47 7.50 -7.23 -5.42
CA LYS A 47 8.84 -6.88 -5.89
C LYS A 47 9.72 -8.12 -6.11
N ASN A 48 9.58 -9.12 -5.25
CA ASN A 48 10.33 -10.37 -5.31
C ASN A 48 9.76 -11.39 -6.30
N ASN A 49 8.52 -11.22 -6.78
CA ASN A 49 7.89 -12.07 -7.80
C ASN A 49 7.13 -11.23 -8.82
N GLN A 50 7.83 -10.74 -9.85
CA GLN A 50 7.27 -9.82 -10.85
C GLN A 50 6.19 -10.44 -11.77
N ASN A 51 6.07 -11.76 -11.78
CA ASN A 51 5.15 -12.49 -12.68
C ASN A 51 3.80 -12.82 -12.03
N VAL A 52 3.62 -12.51 -10.74
CA VAL A 52 2.38 -12.80 -10.02
C VAL A 52 1.30 -11.79 -10.37
N ILE A 53 0.11 -12.27 -10.71
CA ILE A 53 -1.06 -11.42 -10.95
C ILE A 53 -1.84 -11.30 -9.64
N MET A 54 -1.93 -10.10 -9.09
CA MET A 54 -2.70 -9.84 -7.87
C MET A 54 -3.97 -9.06 -8.19
N LYS A 55 -5.12 -9.56 -7.71
CA LYS A 55 -6.42 -8.91 -7.82
C LYS A 55 -7.02 -8.75 -6.43
N VAL A 56 -7.39 -7.53 -6.06
CA VAL A 56 -8.00 -7.23 -4.76
C VAL A 56 -9.34 -6.57 -5.00
N LEU A 57 -10.42 -7.19 -4.50
CA LEU A 57 -11.76 -6.61 -4.47
C LEU A 57 -12.05 -6.15 -3.04
N VAL A 58 -12.27 -4.84 -2.88
CA VAL A 58 -12.57 -4.21 -1.58
C VAL A 58 -14.06 -3.90 -1.52
N GLY A 59 -14.77 -4.47 -0.54
CA GLY A 59 -16.22 -4.42 -0.46
C GLY A 59 -16.81 -3.24 0.29
N LEU A 60 -16.06 -2.60 1.20
CA LEU A 60 -16.53 -1.44 1.95
C LEU A 60 -15.91 -0.17 1.39
N ASN A 61 -16.76 0.83 1.19
CA ASN A 61 -16.36 2.22 0.97
C ASN A 61 -16.04 2.86 2.33
N VAL A 62 -14.96 2.39 2.92
CA VAL A 62 -14.32 2.93 4.13
C VAL A 62 -13.66 4.29 3.92
N ASP A 63 -13.44 4.66 2.66
CA ASP A 63 -12.79 5.90 2.31
C ASP A 63 -13.83 7.02 2.25
N ARG A 64 -14.02 7.71 3.39
CA ARG A 64 -14.55 9.08 3.40
C ARG A 64 -13.42 10.10 3.38
N THR A 65 -12.17 9.62 3.40
CA THR A 65 -11.00 10.40 3.69
C THR A 65 -9.80 9.91 2.94
N ASN A 66 -9.25 10.78 2.12
CA ASN A 66 -8.63 11.87 2.85
C ASN A 66 -9.29 13.25 2.66
N TYR A 67 -10.61 13.33 2.45
CA TYR A 67 -11.36 14.57 2.23
C TYR A 67 -10.78 15.34 1.03
N GLY A 68 -10.23 14.61 0.06
CA GLY A 68 -9.55 15.17 -1.12
C GLY A 68 -8.03 15.39 -0.97
N LEU A 69 -7.41 15.07 0.17
CA LEU A 69 -5.95 15.14 0.30
C LEU A 69 -5.29 13.91 -0.33
N ILE A 70 -4.69 14.13 -1.49
CA ILE A 70 -3.87 13.17 -2.22
C ILE A 70 -2.49 13.79 -2.38
N GLU A 71 -1.46 13.12 -1.86
CA GLU A 71 -0.07 13.51 -2.07
C GLU A 71 0.41 12.92 -3.40
N TYR A 72 0.83 13.78 -4.32
CA TYR A 72 1.42 13.38 -5.60
C TYR A 72 2.91 13.70 -5.58
N ALA A 73 3.73 12.82 -6.16
CA ALA A 73 5.16 13.07 -6.27
C ALA A 73 5.39 14.31 -7.14
N ASP A 74 6.21 15.27 -6.67
CA ASP A 74 6.58 16.43 -7.46
C ASP A 74 7.28 15.94 -8.76
N PRO A 75 6.73 16.23 -9.96
CA PRO A 75 7.32 15.78 -11.21
C PRO A 75 8.70 16.41 -11.48
N GLU A 76 9.05 17.51 -10.80
CA GLU A 76 10.35 18.15 -10.95
C GLU A 76 11.38 17.62 -9.93
N THR A 77 12.16 16.64 -10.38
CA THR A 77 13.23 16.05 -9.56
C THR A 77 14.48 16.92 -9.45
N SER A 78 14.60 17.99 -10.25
CA SER A 78 15.80 18.85 -10.34
C SER A 78 15.86 19.98 -9.32
N LEU A 79 14.84 20.13 -8.47
CA LEU A 79 14.78 21.22 -7.49
C LEU A 79 15.67 20.94 -6.28
N THR A 80 16.43 21.97 -5.90
CA THR A 80 17.14 22.01 -4.63
C THR A 80 16.15 22.12 -3.45
N ASP A 81 16.60 21.73 -2.26
CA ASP A 81 15.76 21.76 -1.06
C ASP A 81 15.24 23.16 -0.72
N ASN A 82 16.03 24.19 -1.03
CA ASN A 82 15.63 25.59 -0.85
C ASN A 82 14.49 25.98 -1.80
N GLU A 83 14.55 25.56 -3.06
CA GLU A 83 13.50 25.83 -4.06
C GLU A 83 12.20 25.10 -3.71
N ARG A 84 12.29 23.85 -3.24
CA ARG A 84 11.14 23.07 -2.74
C ARG A 84 10.46 23.77 -1.56
N THR A 85 11.26 24.23 -0.60
CA THR A 85 10.78 24.95 0.59
C THR A 85 10.11 26.26 0.21
N GLN A 86 10.70 27.03 -0.69
CA GLN A 86 10.11 28.28 -1.17
C GLN A 86 8.78 28.05 -1.89
N ARG A 87 8.71 27.07 -2.80
CA ARG A 87 7.46 26.72 -3.52
C ARG A 87 6.33 26.32 -2.56
N PHE A 88 6.65 25.57 -1.51
CA PHE A 88 5.69 25.22 -0.46
C PHE A 88 5.15 26.46 0.27
N PHE A 89 6.03 27.39 0.67
CA PHE A 89 5.59 28.62 1.31
C PHE A 89 4.77 29.51 0.37
N GLU A 90 5.05 29.51 -0.93
CA GLU A 90 4.26 30.23 -1.93
C GLU A 90 2.89 29.60 -2.17
N SER A 91 2.78 28.26 -2.14
CA SER A 91 1.50 27.57 -2.33
C SER A 91 0.54 27.82 -1.18
N ILE A 92 1.03 27.91 0.06
CA ILE A 92 0.21 28.24 1.24
C ILE A 92 -0.32 29.67 1.17
N LYS A 93 0.44 30.63 0.63
CA LYS A 93 0.00 32.04 0.53
C LYS A 93 -1.17 32.26 -0.43
N LYS A 94 -1.43 31.31 -1.35
CA LYS A 94 -2.47 31.41 -2.38
C LYS A 94 -3.78 30.69 -2.02
N SER A 95 -3.83 29.99 -0.89
CA SER A 95 -5.04 29.39 -0.30
C SER A 95 -5.71 30.34 0.68
#